data_AF-A0A3B0WAA3-F1
#
_entry.id   AF-A0A3B0WAA3-F1
#
_cell.length_a   1.000
_cell.length_b   1.000
_cell.length_c   1.000
_cell.angle_alpha   90.00
_cell.angle_beta   90.00
_cell.angle_gamma   90.00
#
_symmetry.space_group_name_H-M   'P 1'
#
loop_
_entity.id
_entity.type
_entity.pdbx_description
1 polymer ?
#
loop_
_entity_poly.entity_id
_entity_poly.type
_entity_poly.pdbx_seq_one_letter_code
_entity_poly.pdbx_strand_id
1 'polypeptide(L)'
;MTIKLQDRNPEYWEKLFQMTANVVKQMSDEFERGVKWEYSVPLIDFKRETSGINRSPFITRQGKGCILCMPVGFLKWMDDFVIDMQEYLGSNNGFCVNNGKNDISLWILQNWISWITQHELGHLFNGHYVGDTREWDDWNKFEHFDTLNNDDRLSFEYDADMYAANSFFSGLAYAINIDNRLKNWGEKYFNDLGFIFFVLFTIMEERDPNPLLHLAAYDRLMIFLLRGFKIFETTNNTKPVKEFKAFQLGMARSVMAIGDQGKNLLDKVKNFNHDKITQSIKVLVENKYHIRRLYQMKSDWLRDTNALFYKN
;
A
#
# COMPACT_ATOMS: atom_id res chain seq x y z
N MET A 1 25.88 -17.85 -4.81
CA MET A 1 25.31 -17.92 -6.17
C MET A 1 24.94 -16.51 -6.55
N THR A 2 25.57 -15.92 -7.57
CA THR A 2 25.27 -14.54 -7.98
C THR A 2 23.99 -14.57 -8.80
N ILE A 3 22.96 -13.86 -8.33
CA ILE A 3 21.69 -13.73 -9.06
C ILE A 3 21.94 -12.86 -10.29
N LYS A 4 21.67 -13.38 -11.49
CA LYS A 4 21.74 -12.59 -12.71
C LYS A 4 20.46 -11.77 -12.83
N LEU A 5 20.60 -10.45 -12.74
CA LEU A 5 19.50 -9.53 -12.96
C LEU A 5 19.10 -9.48 -14.44
N GLN A 6 17.82 -9.26 -14.69
CA GLN A 6 17.26 -8.89 -15.98
C GLN A 6 17.72 -7.46 -16.34
N ASP A 7 17.98 -7.23 -17.63
CA ASP A 7 18.38 -5.91 -18.12
C ASP A 7 17.21 -4.92 -18.01
N ARG A 8 17.47 -3.70 -17.52
CA ARG A 8 16.48 -2.60 -17.38
C ARG A 8 16.21 -1.91 -18.73
N ASN A 9 15.99 -2.73 -19.76
CA ASN A 9 15.69 -2.29 -21.11
C ASN A 9 14.24 -1.76 -21.20
N PRO A 10 13.84 -1.15 -22.32
CA PRO A 10 12.47 -0.65 -22.48
C PRO A 10 11.37 -1.70 -22.27
N GLU A 11 11.63 -2.97 -22.60
CA GLU A 11 10.68 -4.08 -22.43
C GLU A 11 10.41 -4.40 -20.95
N TYR A 12 11.45 -4.35 -20.09
CA TYR A 12 11.31 -4.50 -18.65
C TYR A 12 10.34 -3.46 -18.07
N TRP A 13 10.56 -2.19 -18.42
CA TRP A 13 9.70 -1.10 -17.95
C TRP A 13 8.29 -1.20 -18.50
N GLU A 14 8.15 -1.56 -19.77
CA GLU A 14 6.84 -1.78 -20.39
C GLU A 14 6.04 -2.88 -19.69
N LYS A 15 6.71 -3.99 -19.34
CA LYS A 15 6.10 -5.06 -18.55
C LYS A 15 5.62 -4.58 -17.19
N LEU A 16 6.43 -3.77 -16.49
CA LEU A 16 6.02 -3.18 -15.21
C LEU A 16 4.78 -2.29 -15.36
N PHE A 17 4.76 -1.42 -16.38
CA PHE A 17 3.61 -0.55 -16.67
C PHE A 17 2.35 -1.34 -17.00
N GLN A 18 2.45 -2.39 -17.81
CA GLN A 18 1.32 -3.26 -18.14
C GLN A 18 0.81 -3.99 -16.89
N MET A 19 1.71 -4.44 -16.01
CA MET A 19 1.32 -5.04 -14.73
C MET A 19 0.55 -4.04 -13.86
N THR A 20 1.03 -2.80 -13.74
CA THR A 20 0.32 -1.73 -13.01
C THR A 20 -1.05 -1.43 -13.63
N ALA A 21 -1.11 -1.22 -14.94
CA ALA A 21 -2.35 -0.95 -15.66
C ALA A 21 -3.39 -2.06 -15.47
N ASN A 22 -2.95 -3.33 -15.49
CA ASN A 22 -3.83 -4.47 -15.25
C ASN A 22 -4.38 -4.49 -13.81
N VAL A 23 -3.56 -4.17 -12.81
CA VAL A 23 -4.02 -4.06 -11.41
C VAL A 23 -5.06 -2.94 -11.28
N VAL A 24 -4.77 -1.76 -11.82
CA VAL A 24 -5.70 -0.61 -11.79
C VAL A 24 -7.02 -0.96 -12.47
N LYS A 25 -6.95 -1.60 -13.65
CA LYS A 25 -8.14 -2.04 -14.38
C LYS A 25 -8.96 -3.04 -13.58
N GLN A 26 -8.32 -4.05 -12.98
CA GLN A 26 -9.02 -5.04 -12.15
C GLN A 26 -9.73 -4.37 -10.97
N MET A 27 -9.07 -3.41 -10.31
CA MET A 27 -9.68 -2.64 -9.23
C MET A 27 -10.86 -1.78 -9.72
N SER A 28 -10.76 -1.15 -10.89
CA SER A 28 -11.87 -0.41 -11.52
C SER A 28 -13.05 -1.34 -11.79
N ASP A 29 -12.81 -2.49 -12.43
CA ASP A 29 -13.84 -3.47 -12.81
C ASP A 29 -14.55 -4.06 -11.56
N GLU A 30 -13.81 -4.32 -10.49
CA GLU A 30 -14.38 -4.77 -9.21
C GLU A 30 -15.26 -3.70 -8.57
N PHE A 31 -14.79 -2.46 -8.56
CA PHE A 31 -15.54 -1.35 -8.01
C PHE A 31 -16.82 -1.08 -8.79
N GLU A 32 -16.74 -0.98 -10.12
CA GLU A 32 -17.86 -0.70 -11.00
C GLU A 32 -18.97 -1.74 -10.86
N ARG A 33 -18.61 -3.02 -10.71
CA ARG A 33 -19.57 -4.09 -10.39
C ARG A 33 -20.19 -3.92 -9.01
N GLY A 34 -19.38 -3.55 -8.01
CA GLY A 34 -19.83 -3.37 -6.62
C GLY A 34 -20.84 -2.23 -6.45
N VAL A 35 -20.65 -1.11 -7.14
CA VAL A 35 -21.54 0.07 -7.04
C VAL A 35 -22.59 0.15 -8.15
N LYS A 36 -22.66 -0.85 -9.03
CA LYS A 36 -23.53 -0.88 -10.22
C LYS A 36 -23.35 0.39 -11.05
N TRP A 37 -22.11 0.66 -11.45
CA TRP A 37 -21.79 1.84 -12.24
C TRP A 37 -22.49 1.83 -13.60
N GLU A 38 -23.21 2.90 -13.95
CA GLU A 38 -24.08 2.95 -15.14
C GLU A 38 -23.50 3.76 -16.31
N TYR A 39 -22.25 4.26 -16.21
CA TYR A 39 -21.61 5.10 -17.24
C TYR A 39 -20.60 4.32 -18.10
N SER A 40 -20.32 4.85 -19.30
CA SER A 40 -19.38 4.29 -20.28
C SER A 40 -17.91 4.51 -19.86
N VAL A 41 -17.15 3.41 -19.73
CA VAL A 41 -15.67 3.30 -19.61
C VAL A 41 -15.02 3.83 -18.30
N PRO A 42 -13.80 3.36 -17.94
CA PRO A 42 -13.50 2.95 -16.57
C PRO A 42 -13.50 4.13 -15.61
N LEU A 43 -14.00 3.87 -14.40
CA LEU A 43 -13.96 4.84 -13.32
C LEU A 43 -12.53 5.20 -12.94
N ILE A 44 -11.61 4.25 -13.01
CA ILE A 44 -10.21 4.45 -12.67
C ILE A 44 -9.39 4.05 -13.88
N ASP A 45 -8.74 5.03 -14.50
CA ASP A 45 -7.80 4.82 -15.60
C ASP A 45 -6.35 4.95 -15.11
N PHE A 46 -5.42 4.39 -15.87
CA PHE A 46 -4.00 4.44 -15.59
C PHE A 46 -3.25 5.22 -16.66
N LYS A 47 -2.58 6.29 -16.26
CA LYS A 47 -1.70 7.05 -17.15
C LYS A 47 -0.24 6.83 -16.76
N ARG A 48 0.55 6.42 -17.76
CA ARG A 48 2.02 6.50 -17.70
C ARG A 48 2.47 7.95 -17.88
N GLU A 49 3.25 8.45 -16.94
CA GLU A 49 3.90 9.75 -17.05
C GLU A 49 5.39 9.57 -17.28
N THR A 50 5.83 9.91 -18.49
CA THR A 50 7.19 9.66 -18.97
C THR A 50 8.17 10.77 -18.65
N SER A 51 7.71 11.89 -18.09
CA SER A 51 8.63 12.93 -17.62
C SER A 51 9.55 12.37 -16.54
N GLY A 52 10.85 12.71 -16.62
CA GLY A 52 11.89 12.23 -15.71
C GLY A 52 11.82 12.81 -14.29
N ILE A 53 10.66 13.32 -13.89
CA ILE A 53 10.47 13.95 -12.58
C ILE A 53 10.22 12.85 -11.54
N ASN A 54 11.00 12.87 -10.47
CA ASN A 54 10.83 11.98 -9.30
C ASN A 54 9.67 12.45 -8.40
N ARG A 55 8.48 12.69 -9.00
CA ARG A 55 7.25 13.00 -8.27
C ARG A 55 6.66 11.74 -7.66
N SER A 56 6.04 11.85 -6.49
CA SER A 56 5.26 10.75 -5.94
C SER A 56 4.10 10.39 -6.89
N PRO A 57 3.55 9.17 -6.78
CA PRO A 57 2.29 8.80 -7.41
C PRO A 57 1.18 9.79 -7.03
N PHE A 58 0.22 9.97 -7.93
CA PHE A 58 -0.90 10.86 -7.68
C PHE A 58 -2.13 10.46 -8.48
N ILE A 59 -3.30 10.89 -8.00
CA ILE A 59 -4.57 10.79 -8.73
C ILE A 59 -4.99 12.15 -9.26
N THR A 60 -5.48 12.17 -10.50
CA THR A 60 -6.21 13.29 -11.07
C THR A 60 -7.69 12.92 -11.18
N ARG A 61 -8.58 13.66 -10.52
CA ARG A 61 -10.02 13.47 -10.66
C ARG A 61 -10.49 13.91 -12.05
N GLN A 62 -11.39 13.15 -12.66
CA GLN A 62 -12.05 13.47 -13.92
C GLN A 62 -13.55 13.24 -13.79
N GLY A 63 -14.26 14.28 -13.32
CA GLY A 63 -15.68 14.21 -13.00
C GLY A 63 -15.96 13.14 -11.93
N LYS A 64 -16.56 12.03 -12.35
CA LYS A 64 -16.84 10.92 -11.45
C LYS A 64 -15.72 9.88 -11.36
N GLY A 65 -14.85 9.81 -12.37
CA GLY A 65 -13.71 8.90 -12.41
C GLY A 65 -12.40 9.58 -12.01
N CYS A 66 -11.29 8.88 -12.19
CA CYS A 66 -9.96 9.40 -11.96
C CYS A 66 -8.90 8.74 -12.87
N ILE A 67 -7.76 9.41 -12.97
CA ILE A 67 -6.56 8.87 -13.60
C ILE A 67 -5.51 8.72 -12.52
N LEU A 68 -5.08 7.48 -12.26
CA LEU A 68 -3.88 7.19 -11.48
C LEU A 68 -2.65 7.42 -12.35
N CYS A 69 -1.70 8.18 -11.84
CA CYS A 69 -0.45 8.47 -12.50
C CYS A 69 0.72 7.92 -11.68
N MET A 70 1.58 7.13 -12.33
CA MET A 70 2.82 6.61 -11.75
C MET A 70 4.02 7.13 -12.57
N PRO A 71 4.74 8.16 -12.09
CA PRO A 71 5.87 8.73 -12.81
C PRO A 71 7.02 7.73 -13.01
N VAL A 72 7.61 7.69 -14.22
CA VAL A 72 8.77 6.82 -14.51
C VAL A 72 9.94 7.09 -13.53
N GLY A 73 10.18 8.35 -13.17
CA GLY A 73 11.24 8.72 -12.23
C GLY A 73 11.08 8.05 -10.87
N PHE A 74 9.85 8.01 -10.35
CA PHE A 74 9.53 7.31 -9.10
C PHE A 74 9.75 5.80 -9.20
N LEU A 75 9.34 5.17 -10.32
CA LEU A 75 9.54 3.74 -10.54
C LEU A 75 11.03 3.37 -10.65
N LYS A 76 11.83 4.20 -11.32
CA LYS A 76 13.29 4.02 -11.39
C LYS A 76 13.92 4.11 -10.01
N TRP A 77 13.54 5.13 -9.25
CA TRP A 77 14.00 5.30 -7.87
C TRP A 77 13.67 4.07 -7.02
N MET A 78 12.47 3.47 -7.13
CA MET A 78 12.17 2.21 -6.45
C MET A 78 13.01 1.02 -6.96
N ASP A 79 13.22 0.91 -8.27
CA ASP A 79 14.01 -0.19 -8.86
C ASP A 79 15.47 -0.19 -8.39
N ASP A 80 16.05 0.98 -8.15
CA ASP A 80 17.40 1.11 -7.61
C ASP A 80 17.53 0.37 -6.26
N PHE A 81 16.57 0.50 -5.35
CA PHE A 81 16.57 -0.26 -4.08
C PHE A 81 16.29 -1.75 -4.27
N VAL A 82 15.47 -2.08 -5.27
CA VAL A 82 15.15 -3.48 -5.56
C VAL A 82 16.39 -4.24 -6.05
N ILE A 83 17.28 -3.57 -6.79
CA ILE A 83 18.59 -4.13 -7.17
C ILE A 83 19.36 -4.53 -5.92
N ASP A 84 19.48 -3.62 -4.96
CA ASP A 84 20.22 -3.86 -3.71
C ASP A 84 19.58 -4.96 -2.84
N MET A 85 18.24 -5.06 -2.84
CA MET A 85 17.51 -6.07 -2.07
C MET A 85 17.68 -7.50 -2.57
N GLN A 86 17.92 -7.70 -3.86
CA GLN A 86 17.86 -9.02 -4.47
C GLN A 86 18.93 -9.97 -3.96
N GLU A 87 20.13 -9.46 -3.70
CA GLU A 87 21.24 -10.26 -3.18
C GLU A 87 20.89 -10.93 -1.84
N TYR A 88 20.04 -10.27 -1.03
CA TYR A 88 19.60 -10.77 0.27
C TYR A 88 18.43 -11.74 0.20
N LEU A 89 17.51 -11.56 -0.75
CA LEU A 89 16.33 -12.41 -0.90
C LEU A 89 16.63 -13.73 -1.60
N GLY A 90 17.41 -13.72 -2.70
CA GLY A 90 17.61 -14.94 -3.50
C GLY A 90 18.62 -15.94 -2.94
N SER A 91 19.20 -15.69 -1.76
CA SER A 91 20.02 -16.64 -1.01
C SER A 91 19.22 -17.58 -0.09
N ASN A 92 17.91 -17.36 0.05
CA ASN A 92 17.07 -18.01 1.05
C ASN A 92 15.88 -18.73 0.40
N ASN A 93 15.42 -19.84 1.01
CA ASN A 93 14.36 -20.74 0.54
C ASN A 93 12.92 -20.12 0.48
N GLY A 94 12.78 -18.87 0.07
CA GLY A 94 11.52 -18.16 -0.12
C GLY A 94 10.63 -18.75 -1.20
N PHE A 95 9.37 -18.32 -1.25
CA PHE A 95 8.43 -18.74 -2.29
C PHE A 95 8.95 -18.38 -3.69
N CYS A 96 9.52 -17.18 -3.84
CA CYS A 96 10.05 -16.70 -5.12
C CYS A 96 11.18 -17.58 -5.69
N VAL A 97 12.13 -18.01 -4.85
CA VAL A 97 13.25 -18.89 -5.23
C VAL A 97 12.76 -20.26 -5.67
N ASN A 98 11.80 -20.82 -4.94
CA ASN A 98 11.25 -22.13 -5.26
C ASN A 98 10.35 -22.16 -6.50
N ASN A 99 9.90 -20.99 -6.96
CA ASN A 99 9.15 -20.85 -8.21
C ASN A 99 10.08 -20.64 -9.43
N GLY A 100 11.40 -20.90 -9.27
CA GLY A 100 12.37 -20.86 -10.36
C GLY A 100 12.69 -19.46 -10.89
N LYS A 101 12.35 -18.40 -10.15
CA LYS A 101 12.67 -17.03 -10.54
C LYS A 101 14.11 -16.70 -10.12
N ASN A 102 14.98 -16.46 -11.11
CA ASN A 102 16.33 -16.00 -10.86
C ASN A 102 16.33 -14.51 -10.50
N ASP A 103 15.68 -13.66 -11.29
CA ASP A 103 15.44 -12.25 -10.95
C ASP A 103 14.03 -12.08 -10.37
N ILE A 104 13.95 -11.49 -9.19
CA ILE A 104 12.70 -11.25 -8.45
C ILE A 104 12.30 -9.77 -8.40
N SER A 105 13.02 -8.88 -9.10
CA SER A 105 12.79 -7.42 -9.11
C SER A 105 11.34 -7.06 -9.41
N LEU A 106 10.83 -7.52 -10.55
CA LEU A 106 9.46 -7.26 -10.98
C LEU A 106 8.44 -7.74 -9.96
N TRP A 107 8.75 -8.80 -9.21
CA TRP A 107 7.85 -9.30 -8.18
C TRP A 107 7.86 -8.42 -6.92
N ILE A 108 9.03 -7.93 -6.50
CA ILE A 108 9.15 -6.96 -5.41
C ILE A 108 8.40 -5.66 -5.79
N LEU A 109 8.73 -5.08 -6.95
CA LEU A 109 8.10 -3.87 -7.46
C LEU A 109 6.59 -4.03 -7.61
N GLN A 110 6.11 -5.19 -8.08
CA GLN A 110 4.68 -5.44 -8.21
C GLN A 110 3.96 -5.36 -6.86
N ASN A 111 4.54 -5.89 -5.78
CA ASN A 111 3.93 -5.82 -4.45
C ASN A 111 3.90 -4.37 -3.94
N TRP A 112 5.00 -3.63 -4.10
CA TRP A 112 5.07 -2.23 -3.68
C TRP A 112 4.11 -1.35 -4.47
N ILE A 113 4.09 -1.49 -5.80
CA ILE A 113 3.17 -0.75 -6.66
C ILE A 113 1.72 -1.10 -6.34
N SER A 114 1.40 -2.36 -6.05
CA SER A 114 0.05 -2.76 -5.64
C SER A 114 -0.38 -2.04 -4.36
N TRP A 115 0.49 -2.03 -3.33
CA TRP A 115 0.25 -1.30 -2.09
C TRP A 115 0.03 0.21 -2.33
N ILE A 116 0.96 0.85 -3.04
CA ILE A 116 0.90 2.29 -3.35
C ILE A 116 -0.36 2.63 -4.14
N THR A 117 -0.69 1.82 -5.16
CA THR A 117 -1.91 2.01 -5.98
C THR A 117 -3.15 1.98 -5.10
N GLN A 118 -3.24 1.02 -4.19
CA GLN A 118 -4.37 0.91 -3.28
C GLN A 118 -4.44 2.05 -2.27
N HIS A 119 -3.29 2.58 -1.83
CA HIS A 119 -3.21 3.77 -0.98
C HIS A 119 -3.78 4.99 -1.69
N GLU A 120 -3.27 5.30 -2.89
CA GLU A 120 -3.77 6.42 -3.69
C GLU A 120 -5.28 6.28 -3.97
N LEU A 121 -5.73 5.10 -4.39
CA LEU A 121 -7.15 4.84 -4.60
C LEU A 121 -7.96 4.92 -3.30
N GLY A 122 -7.35 4.64 -2.15
CA GLY A 122 -7.94 4.85 -0.84
C GLY A 122 -8.36 6.30 -0.64
N HIS A 123 -7.53 7.28 -1.06
CA HIS A 123 -7.93 8.68 -1.01
C HIS A 123 -9.19 8.97 -1.84
N LEU A 124 -9.33 8.31 -2.99
CA LEU A 124 -10.49 8.46 -3.86
C LEU A 124 -11.73 7.88 -3.21
N PHE A 125 -11.64 6.63 -2.80
CA PHE A 125 -12.78 5.87 -2.29
C PHE A 125 -13.28 6.38 -0.95
N ASN A 126 -12.37 6.88 -0.12
CA ASN A 126 -12.73 7.50 1.15
C ASN A 126 -13.27 8.93 1.00
N GLY A 127 -13.23 9.50 -0.21
CA GLY A 127 -13.79 10.83 -0.49
C GLY A 127 -12.94 11.98 0.02
N HIS A 128 -11.60 11.81 0.06
CA HIS A 128 -10.67 12.86 0.48
C HIS A 128 -10.56 13.98 -0.58
N TYR A 129 -10.81 13.65 -1.85
CA TYR A 129 -10.82 14.62 -2.96
C TYR A 129 -12.17 15.33 -3.06
N VAL A 130 -12.20 16.63 -2.76
CA VAL A 130 -13.38 17.49 -2.99
C VAL A 130 -13.14 18.36 -4.22
N GLY A 131 -13.75 18.01 -5.36
CA GLY A 131 -13.70 18.81 -6.61
C GLY A 131 -12.88 18.19 -7.76
N ASP A 132 -12.78 18.92 -8.87
CA ASP A 132 -12.08 18.54 -10.11
C ASP A 132 -10.57 18.89 -10.12
N THR A 133 -9.96 19.10 -8.95
CA THR A 133 -8.58 19.57 -8.87
C THR A 133 -7.57 18.45 -8.68
N ARG A 134 -6.34 18.69 -9.18
CA ARG A 134 -5.19 17.83 -8.95
C ARG A 134 -4.70 18.08 -7.53
N GLU A 135 -4.88 17.12 -6.63
CA GLU A 135 -4.49 17.24 -5.22
C GLU A 135 -2.98 17.60 -5.08
N TRP A 136 -2.12 17.18 -6.01
CA TRP A 136 -0.72 17.60 -5.99
C TRP A 136 -0.47 19.08 -6.33
N ASP A 137 -1.35 19.75 -7.09
CA ASP A 137 -1.17 21.13 -7.55
C ASP A 137 -1.89 22.17 -6.67
N ASP A 138 -2.91 21.80 -5.89
CA ASP A 138 -3.61 22.72 -4.99
C ASP A 138 -2.89 22.86 -3.65
N TRP A 139 -2.41 21.77 -3.06
CA TRP A 139 -1.87 21.78 -1.71
C TRP A 139 -0.42 22.30 -1.62
N ASN A 140 0.34 22.24 -2.72
CA ASN A 140 1.65 22.90 -2.85
C ASN A 140 1.56 24.44 -3.02
N LYS A 141 0.35 24.99 -3.18
CA LYS A 141 0.11 26.44 -3.34
C LYS A 141 -0.40 27.14 -2.09
N PHE A 142 -0.77 26.39 -1.04
CA PHE A 142 -1.14 26.98 0.24
C PHE A 142 0.13 27.19 1.07
N GLU A 143 0.72 28.38 0.97
CA GLU A 143 1.94 28.77 1.69
C GLU A 143 1.77 28.76 3.23
N HIS A 144 0.54 28.59 3.75
CA HIS A 144 0.24 28.53 5.19
C HIS A 144 -0.75 27.41 5.49
N PHE A 145 -0.24 26.26 5.92
CA PHE A 145 -1.07 25.21 6.52
C PHE A 145 -1.42 25.61 7.96
N ASP A 146 -2.67 26.03 8.17
CA ASP A 146 -3.24 26.17 9.51
C ASP A 146 -3.30 24.78 10.17
N THR A 147 -3.11 24.69 11.49
CA THR A 147 -2.99 23.40 12.21
C THR A 147 -4.21 22.49 12.04
N LEU A 148 -5.41 23.05 11.89
CA LEU A 148 -6.65 22.33 11.58
C LEU A 148 -6.61 21.59 10.24
N ASN A 149 -5.88 22.11 9.24
CA ASN A 149 -5.73 21.44 7.95
C ASN A 149 -4.70 20.29 8.00
N ASN A 150 -3.78 20.30 8.98
CA ASN A 150 -2.80 19.23 9.16
C ASN A 150 -3.40 17.98 9.82
N ASP A 151 -4.29 18.15 10.80
CA ASP A 151 -4.94 17.00 11.46
C ASP A 151 -5.87 16.26 10.49
N ASP A 152 -6.64 16.98 9.67
CA ASP A 152 -7.46 16.40 8.60
C ASP A 152 -6.58 15.66 7.58
N ARG A 153 -5.48 16.28 7.14
CA ARG A 153 -4.54 15.67 6.19
C ARG A 153 -3.92 14.39 6.73
N LEU A 154 -3.43 14.40 7.96
CA LEU A 154 -2.85 13.22 8.60
C LEU A 154 -3.91 12.11 8.73
N SER A 155 -5.14 12.48 9.10
CA SER A 155 -6.25 11.55 9.22
C SER A 155 -6.64 10.92 7.88
N PHE A 156 -6.59 11.68 6.78
CA PHE A 156 -6.78 11.15 5.43
C PHE A 156 -5.70 10.15 5.04
N GLU A 157 -4.45 10.40 5.38
CA GLU A 157 -3.36 9.43 5.12
C GLU A 157 -3.57 8.14 5.93
N TYR A 158 -3.98 8.23 7.21
CA TYR A 158 -4.39 7.06 7.99
C TYR A 158 -5.53 6.30 7.32
N ASP A 159 -6.56 7.01 6.84
CA ASP A 159 -7.72 6.39 6.20
C ASP A 159 -7.36 5.71 4.88
N ALA A 160 -6.48 6.32 4.08
CA ALA A 160 -5.96 5.74 2.84
C ALA A 160 -5.09 4.51 3.09
N ASP A 161 -4.19 4.54 4.08
CA ASP A 161 -3.38 3.37 4.46
C ASP A 161 -4.24 2.24 5.04
N MET A 162 -5.31 2.56 5.79
CA MET A 162 -6.29 1.57 6.27
C MET A 162 -7.04 0.91 5.11
N TYR A 163 -7.44 1.69 4.10
CA TYR A 163 -8.06 1.20 2.87
C TYR A 163 -7.10 0.26 2.11
N ALA A 164 -5.85 0.68 1.94
CA ALA A 164 -4.82 -0.11 1.27
C ALA A 164 -4.56 -1.44 1.98
N ALA A 165 -4.40 -1.43 3.30
CA ALA A 165 -4.18 -2.63 4.08
C ALA A 165 -5.36 -3.60 3.98
N ASN A 166 -6.58 -3.07 3.97
CA ASN A 166 -7.78 -3.87 3.80
C ASN A 166 -7.86 -4.52 2.42
N SER A 167 -7.67 -3.73 1.38
CA SER A 167 -7.74 -4.19 -0.01
C SER A 167 -6.65 -5.23 -0.30
N PHE A 168 -5.42 -4.99 0.16
CA PHE A 168 -4.28 -5.85 -0.10
C PHE A 168 -4.46 -7.22 0.56
N PHE A 169 -4.83 -7.24 1.84
CA PHE A 169 -4.98 -8.50 2.59
C PHE A 169 -6.28 -9.24 2.25
N SER A 170 -7.35 -8.53 1.85
CA SER A 170 -8.55 -9.17 1.29
C SER A 170 -8.22 -9.90 -0.02
N GLY A 171 -7.50 -9.23 -0.92
CA GLY A 171 -7.03 -9.83 -2.17
C GLY A 171 -6.10 -11.02 -1.92
N LEU A 172 -5.20 -10.91 -0.93
CA LEU A 172 -4.32 -12.01 -0.53
C LEU A 172 -5.10 -13.21 0.03
N ALA A 173 -6.08 -12.97 0.90
CA ALA A 173 -6.94 -14.03 1.42
C ALA A 173 -7.72 -14.73 0.30
N TYR A 174 -8.26 -13.97 -0.65
CA TYR A 174 -8.91 -14.53 -1.82
C TYR A 174 -7.93 -15.38 -2.66
N ALA A 175 -6.75 -14.85 -2.98
CA ALA A 175 -5.73 -15.52 -3.78
C ALA A 175 -5.28 -16.87 -3.18
N ILE A 176 -5.07 -16.93 -1.86
CA ILE A 176 -4.68 -18.17 -1.16
C ILE A 176 -5.78 -19.24 -1.25
N ASN A 177 -7.05 -18.85 -1.26
CA ASN A 177 -8.16 -19.78 -1.35
C ASN A 177 -8.36 -20.35 -2.76
N ILE A 178 -7.89 -19.66 -3.81
CA ILE A 178 -8.07 -20.08 -5.20
C ILE A 178 -6.80 -20.64 -5.86
N ASP A 179 -5.60 -20.21 -5.45
CA ASP A 179 -4.33 -20.71 -6.00
C ASP A 179 -3.79 -21.85 -5.10
N ASN A 180 -3.90 -23.09 -5.60
CA ASN A 180 -3.41 -24.29 -4.92
C ASN A 180 -1.92 -24.23 -4.56
N ARG A 181 -1.09 -23.49 -5.31
CA ARG A 181 0.32 -23.29 -4.96
C ARG A 181 0.43 -22.41 -3.73
N LEU A 182 -0.27 -21.28 -3.68
CA LEU A 182 -0.26 -20.39 -2.52
C LEU A 182 -0.83 -21.06 -1.28
N LYS A 183 -1.87 -21.90 -1.44
CA LYS A 183 -2.42 -22.72 -0.35
C LYS A 183 -1.38 -23.65 0.27
N ASN A 184 -0.52 -24.26 -0.56
CA ASN A 184 0.52 -25.19 -0.10
C ASN A 184 1.80 -24.47 0.37
N TRP A 185 1.98 -23.20 0.02
CA TRP A 185 3.21 -22.44 0.24
C TRP A 185 3.00 -21.15 1.03
N GLY A 186 1.85 -21.00 1.70
CA GLY A 186 1.40 -19.77 2.35
C GLY A 186 2.45 -19.19 3.31
N GLU A 187 3.03 -20.01 4.18
CA GLU A 187 4.07 -19.56 5.12
C GLU A 187 5.29 -18.97 4.39
N LYS A 188 5.78 -19.62 3.31
CA LYS A 188 6.91 -19.10 2.53
C LYS A 188 6.55 -17.79 1.83
N TYR A 189 5.32 -17.68 1.33
CA TYR A 189 4.83 -16.45 0.71
C TYR A 189 4.76 -15.30 1.71
N PHE A 190 4.18 -15.52 2.89
CA PHE A 190 4.13 -14.53 3.96
C PHE A 190 5.52 -14.16 4.49
N ASN A 191 6.46 -15.10 4.53
CA ASN A 191 7.84 -14.81 4.87
C ASN A 191 8.49 -13.84 3.89
N ASP A 192 8.31 -14.06 2.59
CA ASP A 192 8.82 -13.15 1.58
C ASP A 192 8.12 -11.78 1.65
N LEU A 193 6.80 -11.73 1.87
CA LEU A 193 6.07 -10.47 2.07
C LEU A 193 6.62 -9.69 3.27
N GLY A 194 6.92 -10.38 4.37
CA GLY A 194 7.51 -9.78 5.57
C GLY A 194 8.84 -9.08 5.28
N PHE A 195 9.69 -9.72 4.48
CA PHE A 195 10.95 -9.12 4.03
C PHE A 195 10.69 -7.93 3.09
N ILE A 196 9.87 -8.13 2.05
CA ILE A 196 9.60 -7.16 0.99
C ILE A 196 9.05 -5.85 1.54
N PHE A 197 8.03 -5.93 2.41
CA PHE A 197 7.37 -4.75 2.94
C PHE A 197 8.18 -4.09 4.06
N PHE A 198 8.88 -4.86 4.90
CA PHE A 198 9.73 -4.24 5.92
C PHE A 198 10.86 -3.41 5.31
N VAL A 199 11.49 -3.91 4.24
CA VAL A 199 12.51 -3.13 3.54
C VAL A 199 11.91 -1.89 2.87
N LEU A 200 10.73 -1.99 2.23
CA LEU A 200 10.03 -0.82 1.68
C LEU A 200 9.87 0.29 2.73
N PHE A 201 9.31 -0.05 3.89
CA PHE A 201 9.07 0.95 4.93
C PHE A 201 10.37 1.47 5.56
N THR A 202 11.45 0.67 5.58
CA THR A 202 12.77 1.16 6.01
C THR A 202 13.30 2.22 5.04
N ILE A 203 13.21 1.98 3.73
CA ILE A 203 13.65 2.92 2.71
C ILE A 203 12.82 4.21 2.73
N MET A 204 11.50 4.09 2.93
CA MET A 204 10.63 5.26 3.07
C MET A 204 11.03 6.10 4.28
N GLU A 205 11.33 5.47 5.42
CA GLU A 205 11.79 6.15 6.63
C GLU A 205 13.12 6.87 6.43
N GLU A 206 14.07 6.26 5.71
CA GLU A 206 15.36 6.90 5.43
C GLU A 206 15.23 8.11 4.50
N ARG A 207 14.35 8.01 3.50
CA ARG A 207 14.12 9.08 2.55
C ARG A 207 13.46 10.29 3.20
N ASP A 208 12.48 10.05 4.06
CA ASP A 208 11.69 11.10 4.69
C ASP A 208 11.30 10.68 6.12
N PRO A 209 12.22 10.85 7.10
CA PRO A 209 11.98 10.41 8.48
C PRO A 209 10.99 11.31 9.24
N ASN A 210 10.70 12.51 8.72
CA ASN A 210 9.78 13.47 9.33
C ASN A 210 8.88 14.07 8.25
N PRO A 211 8.01 13.25 7.64
CA PRO A 211 7.13 13.73 6.59
C PRO A 211 6.19 14.80 7.14
N LEU A 212 6.12 15.94 6.45
CA LEU A 212 5.23 17.04 6.85
C LEU A 212 3.76 16.73 6.56
N LEU A 213 3.47 16.02 5.46
CA LEU A 213 2.13 15.85 4.89
C LEU A 213 1.73 14.38 4.68
N HIS A 214 2.53 13.45 5.21
CA HIS A 214 2.37 12.00 5.05
C HIS A 214 2.60 11.29 6.39
N LEU A 215 2.09 10.06 6.53
CA LEU A 215 2.46 9.23 7.69
C LEU A 215 3.92 8.83 7.63
N ALA A 216 4.57 8.85 8.79
CA ALA A 216 5.87 8.24 8.98
C ALA A 216 5.82 6.74 8.66
N ALA A 217 6.91 6.18 8.14
CA ALA A 217 6.86 4.83 7.58
C ALA A 217 6.60 3.75 8.63
N TYR A 218 7.02 3.96 9.88
CA TYR A 218 6.68 3.06 10.98
C TYR A 218 5.19 3.05 11.32
N ASP A 219 4.50 4.20 11.23
CA ASP A 219 3.06 4.29 11.43
C ASP A 219 2.34 3.51 10.30
N ARG A 220 2.80 3.66 9.05
CA ARG A 220 2.27 2.91 7.88
C ARG A 220 2.46 1.41 8.02
N LEU A 221 3.65 0.95 8.43
CA LEU A 221 3.93 -0.47 8.68
C LEU A 221 3.02 -1.03 9.79
N MET A 222 2.77 -0.26 10.86
CA MET A 222 1.87 -0.69 11.92
C MET A 222 0.42 -0.82 11.45
N ILE A 223 -0.06 0.12 10.63
CA ILE A 223 -1.38 0.01 9.99
C ILE A 223 -1.46 -1.22 9.10
N PHE A 224 -0.45 -1.43 8.24
CA PHE A 224 -0.32 -2.58 7.36
C PHE A 224 -0.46 -3.90 8.14
N LEU A 225 0.25 -4.01 9.27
CA LEU A 225 0.21 -5.20 10.13
C LEU A 225 -1.13 -5.36 10.85
N LEU A 226 -1.56 -4.34 11.61
CA LEU A 226 -2.74 -4.43 12.47
C LEU A 226 -4.01 -4.62 11.67
N ARG A 227 -4.20 -3.81 10.62
CA ARG A 227 -5.40 -3.90 9.78
C ARG A 227 -5.32 -5.10 8.86
N GLY A 228 -4.18 -5.31 8.22
CA GLY A 228 -4.00 -6.39 7.25
C GLY A 228 -4.29 -7.77 7.82
N PHE A 229 -3.65 -8.13 8.93
CA PHE A 229 -3.87 -9.45 9.53
C PHE A 229 -5.28 -9.64 10.11
N LYS A 230 -5.90 -8.58 10.65
CA LYS A 230 -7.31 -8.62 11.09
C LYS A 230 -8.25 -8.93 9.92
N ILE A 231 -8.02 -8.31 8.76
CA ILE A 231 -8.82 -8.54 7.56
C ILE A 231 -8.60 -9.94 7.00
N PHE A 232 -7.35 -10.40 6.99
CA PHE A 232 -7.02 -11.76 6.57
C PHE A 232 -7.69 -12.82 7.47
N GLU A 233 -7.69 -12.63 8.80
CA GLU A 233 -8.40 -13.48 9.76
C GLU A 233 -9.90 -13.52 9.46
N THR A 234 -10.51 -12.34 9.32
CA THR A 234 -11.96 -12.19 9.10
C THR A 234 -12.39 -12.83 7.78
N THR A 235 -11.57 -12.70 6.73
CA THR A 235 -11.88 -13.25 5.40
C THR A 235 -11.75 -14.77 5.36
N ASN A 236 -10.77 -15.34 6.07
CA ASN A 236 -10.52 -16.78 6.10
C ASN A 236 -11.21 -17.52 7.26
N ASN A 237 -11.90 -16.81 8.16
CA ASN A 237 -12.50 -17.36 9.38
C ASN A 237 -11.54 -18.21 10.22
N THR A 238 -10.24 -17.92 10.17
CA THR A 238 -9.20 -18.66 10.85
C THR A 238 -8.10 -17.72 11.31
N LYS A 239 -7.56 -17.96 12.52
CA LYS A 239 -6.46 -17.15 13.06
C LYS A 239 -5.19 -17.38 12.23
N PRO A 240 -4.56 -16.33 11.67
CA PRO A 240 -3.39 -16.45 10.81
C PRO A 240 -2.09 -16.65 11.59
N VAL A 241 -2.07 -17.60 12.54
CA VAL A 241 -0.93 -17.77 13.47
C VAL A 241 0.34 -18.15 12.72
N LYS A 242 0.23 -19.01 11.70
CA LYS A 242 1.39 -19.48 10.94
C LYS A 242 1.88 -18.42 9.98
N GLU A 243 0.96 -17.78 9.26
CA GLU A 243 1.20 -16.69 8.32
C GLU A 243 1.84 -15.48 9.02
N PHE A 244 1.32 -15.10 10.19
CA PHE A 244 1.87 -14.02 11.00
C PHE A 244 3.29 -14.33 11.48
N LYS A 245 3.53 -15.53 12.04
CA LYS A 245 4.88 -15.96 12.43
C LYS A 245 5.85 -15.96 11.26
N ALA A 246 5.40 -16.44 10.10
CA ALA A 246 6.23 -16.45 8.90
C ALA A 246 6.56 -15.03 8.42
N PHE A 247 5.59 -14.11 8.45
CA PHE A 247 5.80 -12.69 8.14
C PHE A 247 6.81 -12.05 9.11
N GLN A 248 6.67 -12.28 10.41
CA GLN A 248 7.63 -11.80 11.42
C GLN A 248 9.04 -12.34 11.19
N LEU A 249 9.17 -13.60 10.79
CA LEU A 249 10.46 -14.18 10.38
C LEU A 249 11.03 -13.46 9.15
N GLY A 250 10.18 -13.07 8.20
CA GLY A 250 10.55 -12.23 7.06
C GLY A 250 11.11 -10.87 7.49
N MET A 251 10.42 -10.19 8.41
CA MET A 251 10.87 -8.92 8.99
C MET A 251 12.21 -9.05 9.73
N ALA A 252 12.39 -10.12 10.50
CA ALA A 252 13.65 -10.38 11.20
C ALA A 252 14.80 -10.60 10.20
N ARG A 253 14.54 -11.32 9.10
CA ARG A 253 15.51 -11.49 8.01
C ARG A 253 15.86 -10.18 7.34
N SER A 254 14.90 -9.28 7.11
CA SER A 254 15.20 -7.96 6.56
C SER A 254 16.03 -7.11 7.52
N VAL A 255 15.79 -7.15 8.83
CA VAL A 255 16.65 -6.45 9.81
C VAL A 255 18.08 -6.96 9.75
N MET A 256 18.30 -8.26 9.60
CA MET A 256 19.64 -8.83 9.43
C MET A 256 20.30 -8.41 8.11
N ALA A 257 19.51 -8.19 7.05
CA ALA A 257 20.00 -7.78 5.74
C ALA A 257 20.38 -6.29 5.69
N ILE A 258 19.51 -5.41 6.19
CA ILE A 258 19.66 -3.94 6.13
C ILE A 258 20.33 -3.35 7.38
N GLY A 259 20.66 -4.17 8.38
CA GLY A 259 21.44 -3.75 9.54
C GLY A 259 20.77 -2.70 10.41
N ASP A 260 21.50 -1.64 10.75
CA ASP A 260 21.10 -0.69 11.78
C ASP A 260 19.88 0.15 11.38
N GLN A 261 19.69 0.41 10.09
CA GLN A 261 18.51 1.10 9.58
C GLN A 261 17.22 0.31 9.90
N GLY A 262 17.25 -1.00 9.69
CA GLY A 262 16.15 -1.90 10.00
C GLY A 262 15.89 -2.00 11.50
N LYS A 263 16.95 -2.00 12.32
CA LYS A 263 16.81 -1.95 13.79
C LYS A 263 16.12 -0.67 14.24
N ASN A 264 16.52 0.48 13.70
CA ASN A 264 15.93 1.78 14.03
C ASN A 264 14.44 1.81 13.70
N LEU A 265 14.02 1.31 12.53
CA LEU A 265 12.60 1.21 12.19
C LEU A 265 11.88 0.27 13.17
N LEU A 266 12.44 -0.90 13.47
CA LEU A 266 11.85 -1.86 14.39
C LEU A 266 11.66 -1.28 15.80
N ASP A 267 12.60 -0.47 16.29
CA ASP A 267 12.49 0.17 17.59
C ASP A 267 11.43 1.29 17.60
N LYS A 268 11.23 2.01 16.50
CA LYS A 268 10.10 2.94 16.35
C LYS A 268 8.75 2.20 16.35
N VAL A 269 8.67 1.08 15.63
CA VAL A 269 7.48 0.20 15.58
C VAL A 269 7.09 -0.31 16.98
N LYS A 270 8.07 -0.68 17.83
CA LYS A 270 7.81 -1.10 19.21
C LYS A 270 7.21 0.01 20.08
N ASN A 271 7.50 1.26 19.75
CA ASN A 271 7.02 2.45 20.46
C ASN A 271 5.84 3.11 19.73
N PHE A 272 5.13 2.37 18.87
CA PHE A 272 3.98 2.88 18.14
C PHE A 272 2.90 3.41 19.08
N ASN A 273 2.48 4.66 18.86
CA ASN A 273 1.43 5.29 19.64
C ASN A 273 0.05 5.05 19.02
N HIS A 274 -0.73 4.17 19.63
CA HIS A 274 -2.10 3.86 19.21
C HIS A 274 -3.06 5.07 19.28
N ASP A 275 -2.77 6.09 20.09
CA ASP A 275 -3.65 7.26 20.25
C ASP A 275 -3.79 8.05 18.95
N LYS A 276 -2.77 8.03 18.07
CA LYS A 276 -2.83 8.71 16.76
C LYS A 276 -3.93 8.13 15.86
N ILE A 277 -4.14 6.80 15.91
CA ILE A 277 -5.22 6.15 15.16
C ILE A 277 -6.57 6.61 15.71
N THR A 278 -6.73 6.62 17.03
CA THR A 278 -7.96 7.04 17.70
C THR A 278 -8.29 8.51 17.41
N GLN A 279 -7.29 9.39 17.45
CA GLN A 279 -7.43 10.79 17.07
C GLN A 279 -7.87 10.93 15.62
N SER A 280 -7.26 10.18 14.70
CA SER A 280 -7.63 10.20 13.28
C SER A 280 -9.08 9.75 13.05
N ILE A 281 -9.53 8.69 13.75
CA ILE A 281 -10.93 8.27 13.70
C ILE A 281 -11.86 9.39 14.16
N LYS A 282 -11.52 10.04 15.28
CA LYS A 282 -12.32 11.14 15.84
C LYS A 282 -12.47 12.27 14.83
N VAL A 283 -11.36 12.73 14.23
CA VAL A 283 -11.35 13.75 13.18
C VAL A 283 -12.22 13.33 11.99
N LEU A 284 -12.07 12.10 11.51
CA LEU A 284 -12.83 11.59 10.37
C LEU A 284 -14.35 11.49 10.63
N VAL A 285 -14.73 11.13 11.86
CA VAL A 285 -16.13 11.01 12.27
C VAL A 285 -16.76 12.38 12.52
N GLU A 286 -16.10 13.26 13.28
CA GLU A 286 -16.59 14.61 13.62
C GLU A 286 -16.82 15.46 12.36
N ASN A 287 -15.90 15.38 11.40
CA ASN A 287 -16.04 16.06 10.10
C ASN A 287 -16.93 15.33 9.09
N LYS A 288 -17.53 14.20 9.50
CA LYS A 288 -18.46 13.40 8.68
C LYS A 288 -17.84 12.91 7.36
N TYR A 289 -16.56 12.55 7.35
CA TYR A 289 -15.93 11.97 6.16
C TYR A 289 -16.45 10.56 5.83
N HIS A 290 -16.91 9.81 6.85
CA HIS A 290 -17.52 8.48 6.66
C HIS A 290 -18.76 8.46 5.74
N ILE A 291 -19.52 9.56 5.64
CA ILE A 291 -20.67 9.68 4.71
C ILE A 291 -20.26 10.15 3.31
N ARG A 292 -19.05 10.70 3.13
CA ARG A 292 -18.54 11.19 1.84
C ARG A 292 -17.85 10.10 1.04
N ARG A 293 -17.63 8.93 1.65
CA ARG A 293 -17.03 7.76 1.02
C ARG A 293 -17.78 7.42 -0.27
N LEU A 294 -17.04 7.35 -1.38
CA LEU A 294 -17.56 6.85 -2.66
C LEU A 294 -17.77 5.34 -2.62
N TYR A 295 -17.00 4.66 -1.78
CA TYR A 295 -17.12 3.23 -1.52
C TYR A 295 -17.02 2.94 -0.02
N GLN A 296 -17.94 2.15 0.50
CA GLN A 296 -17.82 1.60 1.85
C GLN A 296 -17.49 0.12 1.76
N MET A 297 -16.28 -0.25 2.15
CA MET A 297 -15.89 -1.65 2.25
C MET A 297 -16.74 -2.35 3.32
N LYS A 298 -16.98 -3.67 3.16
CA LYS A 298 -17.74 -4.44 4.16
C LYS A 298 -17.09 -4.35 5.56
N SER A 299 -15.77 -4.36 5.58
CA SER A 299 -14.90 -4.15 6.73
C SER A 299 -14.38 -2.70 6.72
N ASP A 300 -15.25 -1.71 6.73
CA ASP A 300 -14.80 -0.31 6.85
C ASP A 300 -14.39 -0.03 8.31
N TRP A 301 -13.17 0.45 8.53
CA TRP A 301 -12.64 0.67 9.88
C TRP A 301 -13.36 1.78 10.65
N LEU A 302 -13.97 2.76 9.95
CA LEU A 302 -14.83 3.78 10.57
C LEU A 302 -16.22 3.22 10.92
N ARG A 303 -16.71 2.23 10.17
CA ARG A 303 -17.95 1.51 10.51
C ARG A 303 -17.75 0.58 11.71
N ASP A 304 -16.62 -0.12 11.76
CA ASP A 304 -16.22 -0.97 12.90
C ASP A 304 -16.16 -0.17 14.22
N THR A 305 -15.88 1.13 14.15
CA THR A 305 -15.68 2.03 15.30
C THR A 305 -16.87 2.96 15.59
N ASN A 306 -17.71 3.31 14.61
CA ASN A 306 -18.99 4.01 14.88
C ASN A 306 -19.91 3.24 15.86
N ALA A 307 -19.80 1.92 15.91
CA ALA A 307 -20.50 1.08 16.90
C ALA A 307 -20.01 1.26 18.35
N LEU A 308 -18.83 1.87 18.56
CA LEU A 308 -18.24 2.15 19.87
C LEU A 308 -18.52 3.57 20.36
N PHE A 309 -18.57 4.56 19.47
CA PHE A 309 -18.77 5.97 19.85
C PHE A 309 -20.25 6.38 19.98
N TYR A 310 -21.17 5.69 19.31
CA TYR A 310 -22.62 5.97 19.38
C TYR A 310 -23.41 4.98 20.25
N LYS A 311 -22.74 4.26 21.16
CA LYS A 311 -23.37 3.39 22.16
C LYS A 311 -23.68 4.06 23.50
N ASN A 312 -23.53 5.38 23.59
CA ASN A 312 -23.92 6.19 24.75
C ASN A 312 -25.05 7.15 24.36
#